data_AF-A0A3L7SYL2-F1
#
_entry.id   AF-A0A3L7SYL2-F1
#
_cell.length_a   1.000
_cell.length_b   1.000
_cell.length_c   1.000
_cell.angle_alpha   90.00
_cell.angle_beta   90.00
_cell.angle_gamma   90.00
#
_symmetry.space_group_name_H-M   'P 1'
#
loop_
_entity.id
_entity.type
_entity.pdbx_description
1 polymer ?
#
loop_
_entity_poly.entity_id
_entity_poly.type
_entity_poly.pdbx_seq_one_letter_code
_entity_poly.pdbx_strand_id
1 'polypeptide(L)'
;GRDVVEIARGDERICARVAIAADGLSGTSLDGNADFTWRIARKSRIGFGATIAAGAIACGEGEILMRVARGGYIGAVELPSGAIDVAAAIDPARLRQFASVADCARDWLGARVLNTSAITNARWKGTPLLTRRRACVAADGILVAGDAAGYIEPFTGEGMSWAIATGAAAGVVAAQIARGEASWTMWPALYASIVGRSRTRCRVIALLLRSPMLVRALISIGNRAPEPFEAFSASIGRRLEASL
;
A
#
# COMPACT_ATOMS: atom_id res chain seq x y z
N GLY A 1 -19.64 -8.05 33.54
CA GLY A 1 -20.18 -7.38 32.36
C GLY A 1 -19.30 -7.76 31.20
N ARG A 2 -19.87 -8.10 30.03
CA ARG A 2 -19.03 -8.35 28.84
C ARG A 2 -18.58 -6.99 28.32
N ASP A 3 -17.28 -6.79 28.14
CA ASP A 3 -16.77 -5.60 27.48
C ASP A 3 -17.34 -5.54 26.07
N VAL A 4 -17.96 -4.41 25.75
CA VAL A 4 -18.61 -4.16 24.45
C VAL A 4 -17.90 -2.99 23.80
N VAL A 5 -17.56 -3.15 22.53
CA VAL A 5 -17.03 -2.10 21.69
C VAL A 5 -18.19 -1.26 21.17
N GLU A 6 -18.11 0.05 21.35
CA GLU A 6 -19.04 1.00 20.78
C GLU A 6 -18.50 1.56 19.47
N ILE A 7 -19.29 1.50 18.41
CA ILE A 7 -18.95 1.95 17.07
C ILE A 7 -19.91 3.08 16.70
N ALA A 8 -19.38 4.26 16.38
CA ALA A 8 -20.17 5.39 15.90
C ALA A 8 -20.20 5.43 14.37
N ARG A 9 -21.39 5.57 13.79
CA ARG A 9 -21.60 5.74 12.34
C ARG A 9 -22.59 6.88 12.11
N GLY A 10 -22.08 8.09 11.94
CA GLY A 10 -22.93 9.29 11.95
C GLY A 10 -23.57 9.43 13.33
N ASP A 11 -24.91 9.52 13.37
CA ASP A 11 -25.68 9.60 14.62
C ASP A 11 -25.99 8.22 15.23
N GLU A 12 -25.72 7.13 14.50
CA GLU A 12 -25.96 5.77 14.98
C GLU A 12 -24.83 5.27 15.88
N ARG A 13 -25.22 4.55 16.93
CA ARG A 13 -24.31 3.88 17.86
C ARG A 13 -24.59 2.38 17.86
N ILE A 14 -23.56 1.61 17.53
CA ILE A 14 -23.63 0.16 17.41
C ILE A 14 -22.73 -0.46 18.47
N CYS A 15 -23.28 -1.40 19.23
CA CYS A 15 -22.57 -2.14 20.26
C CYS A 15 -22.21 -3.53 19.74
N ALA A 16 -20.92 -3.88 19.76
CA ALA A 16 -20.41 -5.16 19.29
C ALA A 16 -19.47 -5.80 20.32
N ARG A 17 -19.44 -7.13 20.40
CA ARG A 17 -18.48 -7.84 21.27
C ARG A 17 -17.03 -7.70 20.80
N VAL A 18 -16.84 -7.42 19.52
CA VAL A 18 -15.56 -7.25 18.85
C VAL A 18 -15.77 -6.39 17.62
N ALA A 19 -14.82 -5.51 17.32
CA ALA A 19 -14.82 -4.71 16.10
C ALA A 19 -13.53 -4.96 15.31
N ILE A 20 -13.60 -4.87 13.98
CA ILE A 20 -12.43 -4.91 13.12
C ILE A 20 -12.29 -3.57 12.40
N ALA A 21 -11.22 -2.84 12.69
CA ALA A 21 -10.82 -1.65 11.96
C ALA A 21 -10.04 -2.06 10.69
N ALA A 22 -10.65 -1.84 9.53
CA ALA A 22 -10.11 -2.18 8.20
C ALA A 22 -10.30 -1.02 7.21
N ASP A 23 -10.22 0.21 7.69
CA ASP A 23 -10.45 1.47 6.97
C ASP A 23 -9.22 1.99 6.21
N GLY A 24 -8.29 1.08 5.89
CA GLY A 24 -7.17 1.28 4.98
C GLY A 24 -6.00 2.11 5.54
N LEU A 25 -5.16 2.63 4.64
CA LEU A 25 -4.33 3.81 4.89
C LEU A 25 -5.27 4.97 5.29
N SER A 26 -4.91 6.21 5.58
CA SER A 26 -5.83 7.11 6.34
C SER A 26 -6.13 6.55 7.74
N GLY A 27 -6.95 5.51 7.89
CA GLY A 27 -7.17 4.81 9.16
C GLY A 27 -7.79 5.72 10.22
N THR A 28 -8.88 6.40 9.91
CA THR A 28 -9.45 7.46 10.76
C THR A 28 -10.44 6.93 11.80
N SER A 29 -10.90 5.69 11.70
CA SER A 29 -11.88 5.07 12.62
C SER A 29 -11.39 4.91 14.06
N LEU A 30 -10.07 5.02 14.28
CA LEU A 30 -9.44 4.88 15.60
C LEU A 30 -8.80 6.19 16.08
N ASP A 31 -9.09 7.31 15.42
CA ASP A 31 -8.57 8.60 15.85
C ASP A 31 -9.13 8.98 17.24
N GLY A 32 -8.29 9.57 18.08
CA GLY A 32 -8.62 9.85 19.48
C GLY A 32 -8.37 8.71 20.46
N ASN A 33 -8.13 7.47 19.98
CA ASN A 33 -7.73 6.37 20.85
C ASN A 33 -6.19 6.27 20.95
N ALA A 34 -5.66 6.41 22.18
CA ALA A 34 -4.23 6.47 22.47
C ALA A 34 -3.48 5.16 22.13
N ASP A 35 -4.13 4.01 22.25
CA ASP A 35 -3.53 2.70 21.97
C ASP A 35 -3.25 2.50 20.48
N PHE A 36 -4.02 3.18 19.63
CA PHE A 36 -3.94 3.07 18.18
C PHE A 36 -3.20 4.24 17.54
N THR A 37 -2.37 4.99 18.26
CA THR A 37 -1.60 6.10 17.66
C THR A 37 -0.70 5.64 16.50
N TRP A 38 -0.51 6.52 15.51
CA TRP A 38 0.37 6.26 14.37
C TRP A 38 1.85 6.50 14.71
N ARG A 39 2.70 5.55 14.35
CA ARG A 39 4.17 5.68 14.30
C ARG A 39 4.62 5.75 12.85
N ILE A 40 5.03 6.93 12.42
CA ILE A 40 5.45 7.20 11.03
C ILE A 40 6.98 7.12 10.91
N ALA A 41 7.48 6.50 9.85
CA ALA A 41 8.93 6.44 9.61
C ALA A 41 9.50 7.82 9.21
N ARG A 42 10.68 8.18 9.72
CA ARG A 42 11.32 9.49 9.48
C ARG A 42 11.51 9.86 8.00
N LYS A 43 11.81 8.88 7.14
CA LYS A 43 12.02 9.07 5.69
C LYS A 43 10.87 8.45 4.89
N SER A 44 9.65 8.59 5.41
CA SER A 44 8.45 8.10 4.74
C SER A 44 8.12 8.98 3.55
N ARG A 45 7.73 8.35 2.45
CA ARG A 45 7.27 9.03 1.24
C ARG A 45 5.77 9.32 1.35
N ILE A 46 5.31 10.30 0.59
CA ILE A 46 3.89 10.55 0.36
C ILE A 46 3.50 9.93 -0.98
N GLY A 47 2.32 9.30 -1.02
CA GLY A 47 1.78 8.75 -2.26
C GLY A 47 0.82 9.72 -2.94
N PHE A 48 0.73 9.61 -4.26
CA PHE A 48 -0.39 10.17 -5.00
C PHE A 48 -0.67 9.35 -6.26
N GLY A 49 -1.88 9.41 -6.78
CA GLY A 49 -2.25 8.74 -8.02
C GLY A 49 -3.51 9.28 -8.67
N ALA A 50 -3.71 8.91 -9.92
CA ALA A 50 -4.88 9.26 -10.71
C ALA A 50 -5.10 8.21 -11.81
N THR A 51 -6.37 8.02 -12.17
CA THR A 51 -6.75 7.36 -13.43
C THR A 51 -6.88 8.43 -14.51
N ILE A 52 -6.16 8.25 -15.62
CA ILE A 52 -6.02 9.21 -16.71
C ILE A 52 -6.55 8.57 -18.00
N ALA A 53 -6.99 9.40 -18.95
CA ALA A 53 -7.51 8.95 -20.23
C ALA A 53 -6.51 8.07 -21.02
N ALA A 54 -7.04 7.15 -21.82
CA ALA A 54 -6.29 6.29 -22.72
C ALA A 54 -5.38 7.10 -23.65
N GLY A 55 -4.20 6.56 -23.96
CA GLY A 55 -3.23 7.20 -24.85
C GLY A 55 -2.62 8.50 -24.31
N ALA A 56 -2.91 8.92 -23.07
CA ALA A 56 -2.29 10.10 -22.47
C ALA A 56 -0.82 9.86 -22.08
N ILE A 57 -0.44 8.60 -21.86
CA ILE A 57 0.89 8.15 -21.49
C ILE A 57 1.28 6.99 -22.40
N ALA A 58 2.50 7.02 -22.93
CA ALA A 58 3.08 5.92 -23.70
C ALA A 58 3.44 4.75 -22.77
N CYS A 59 2.50 3.84 -22.59
CA CYS A 59 2.63 2.57 -21.87
C CYS A 59 2.09 1.46 -22.78
N GLY A 60 2.83 0.36 -22.96
CA GLY A 60 2.34 -0.79 -23.73
C GLY A 60 1.39 -1.66 -22.92
N GLU A 61 0.58 -2.45 -23.63
CA GLU A 61 -0.26 -3.48 -23.03
C GLU A 61 0.60 -4.51 -22.30
N GLY A 62 0.20 -4.90 -21.08
CA GLY A 62 0.97 -5.84 -20.24
C GLY A 62 2.27 -5.27 -19.66
N GLU A 63 2.58 -3.99 -19.91
CA GLU A 63 3.75 -3.33 -19.36
C GLU A 63 3.42 -2.55 -18.08
N ILE A 64 4.37 -2.52 -17.15
CA ILE A 64 4.37 -1.56 -16.04
C ILE A 64 5.50 -0.57 -16.31
N LEU A 65 5.15 0.66 -16.67
CA LEU A 65 6.12 1.75 -16.75
C LEU A 65 6.53 2.12 -15.33
N MET A 66 7.83 2.08 -15.03
CA MET A 66 8.37 2.54 -13.75
C MET A 66 9.55 3.49 -13.96
N ARG A 67 9.45 4.71 -13.43
CA ARG A 67 10.60 5.63 -13.35
C ARG A 67 11.00 5.81 -11.89
N VAL A 68 12.21 5.37 -11.58
CA VAL A 68 12.82 5.50 -10.25
C VAL A 68 13.89 6.59 -10.29
N ALA A 69 13.83 7.50 -9.32
CA ALA A 69 14.79 8.59 -9.17
C ALA A 69 15.12 8.82 -7.69
N ARG A 70 16.15 9.64 -7.43
CA ARG A 70 16.46 10.04 -6.06
C ARG A 70 15.22 10.71 -5.45
N GLY A 71 14.76 10.23 -4.31
CA GLY A 71 13.58 10.78 -3.65
C GLY A 71 12.25 10.11 -4.01
N GLY A 72 12.20 9.06 -4.86
CA GLY A 72 10.92 8.38 -5.11
C GLY A 72 10.85 7.58 -6.39
N TYR A 73 9.62 7.25 -6.77
CA TYR A 73 9.29 6.68 -8.07
C TYR A 73 7.88 7.07 -8.49
N ILE A 74 7.64 7.00 -9.80
CA ILE A 74 6.32 7.04 -10.41
C ILE A 74 6.17 5.85 -11.33
N GLY A 75 4.97 5.30 -11.39
CA GLY A 75 4.61 4.24 -12.32
C GLY A 75 3.33 4.55 -13.07
N ALA A 76 3.17 3.90 -14.22
CA ALA A 76 1.94 3.90 -14.99
C ALA A 76 1.67 2.50 -15.54
N VAL A 77 0.40 2.12 -15.60
CA VAL A 77 -0.05 0.86 -16.21
C VAL A 77 -1.35 1.10 -16.97
N GLU A 78 -1.49 0.47 -18.13
CA GLU A 78 -2.76 0.46 -18.85
C GLU A 78 -3.73 -0.52 -18.18
N LEU A 79 -4.92 -0.04 -17.87
CA LEU A 79 -6.02 -0.84 -17.33
C LEU A 79 -6.76 -1.54 -18.47
N PRO A 80 -7.53 -2.62 -18.19
CA PRO A 80 -8.32 -3.31 -19.21
C PRO A 80 -9.33 -2.41 -19.97
N SER A 81 -9.68 -1.25 -19.40
CA SER A 81 -10.53 -0.25 -20.04
C SER A 81 -9.79 0.67 -21.03
N GLY A 82 -8.47 0.51 -21.18
CA GLY A 82 -7.57 1.42 -21.90
C GLY A 82 -7.17 2.67 -21.11
N ALA A 83 -7.83 2.96 -19.98
CA ALA A 83 -7.42 4.06 -19.11
C ALA A 83 -6.07 3.76 -18.46
N ILE A 84 -5.31 4.80 -18.10
CA ILE A 84 -3.99 4.64 -17.47
C ILE A 84 -4.10 4.91 -15.98
N ASP A 85 -3.72 3.94 -15.15
CA ASP A 85 -3.49 4.18 -13.72
C ASP A 85 -2.08 4.70 -13.50
N VAL A 86 -1.97 5.85 -12.84
CA VAL A 86 -0.69 6.46 -12.48
C VAL A 86 -0.59 6.54 -10.97
N ALA A 87 0.52 6.06 -10.42
CA ALA A 87 0.78 6.11 -8.99
C ALA A 87 2.24 6.48 -8.72
N ALA A 88 2.47 7.28 -7.68
CA ALA A 88 3.80 7.72 -7.29
C ALA A 88 3.98 7.62 -5.78
N ALA A 89 5.23 7.44 -5.36
CA ALA A 89 5.68 7.59 -3.98
C ALA A 89 6.90 8.50 -3.96
N ILE A 90 6.74 9.71 -3.41
CA ILE A 90 7.73 10.79 -3.50
C ILE A 90 8.09 11.32 -2.10
N ASP A 91 9.35 11.69 -1.91
CA ASP A 91 9.83 12.40 -0.73
C ASP A 91 9.07 13.74 -0.60
N PRO A 92 8.42 14.02 0.55
CA PRO A 92 7.67 15.26 0.74
C PRO A 92 8.48 16.53 0.45
N ALA A 93 9.78 16.54 0.74
CA ALA A 93 10.65 17.69 0.47
C ALA A 93 10.84 17.91 -1.03
N ARG A 94 10.86 16.83 -1.82
CA ARG A 94 10.96 16.90 -3.27
C ARG A 94 9.62 17.26 -3.92
N LEU A 95 8.51 16.73 -3.40
CA LEU A 95 7.17 17.06 -3.91
C LEU A 95 6.86 18.56 -3.76
N ARG A 96 7.29 19.19 -2.65
CA ARG A 96 7.13 20.64 -2.41
C ARG A 96 7.86 21.55 -3.41
N GLN A 97 8.74 21.01 -4.25
CA GLN A 97 9.42 21.78 -5.30
C GLN A 97 8.55 21.95 -6.55
N PHE A 98 7.43 21.23 -6.63
CA PHE A 98 6.47 21.33 -7.73
C PHE A 98 5.26 22.17 -7.32
N ALA A 99 4.67 22.89 -8.27
CA ALA A 99 3.47 23.68 -8.04
C ALA A 99 2.24 22.79 -7.75
N SER A 100 2.22 21.57 -8.28
CA SER A 100 1.14 20.61 -8.09
C SER A 100 1.63 19.16 -8.20
N VAL A 101 0.81 18.20 -7.74
CA VAL A 101 1.05 16.76 -7.96
C VAL A 101 1.02 16.39 -9.45
N ALA A 102 0.20 17.09 -10.25
CA ALA A 102 0.15 16.90 -11.70
C ALA A 102 1.46 17.36 -12.37
N ASP A 103 2.04 18.47 -11.93
CA ASP A 103 3.35 18.93 -12.42
C ASP A 103 4.47 17.97 -12.04
N CYS A 104 4.45 17.46 -10.80
CA CYS A 104 5.38 16.41 -10.38
C CYS A 104 5.22 15.16 -11.26
N ALA A 105 3.99 14.72 -11.52
CA ALA A 105 3.73 13.55 -12.35
C ALA A 105 4.23 13.75 -13.79
N ARG A 106 3.97 14.91 -14.38
CA ARG A 106 4.43 15.27 -15.73
C ARG A 106 5.96 15.28 -15.84
N ASP A 107 6.64 15.94 -14.91
CA ASP A 107 8.12 15.96 -14.86
C ASP A 107 8.70 14.55 -14.70
N TRP A 108 8.12 13.77 -13.80
CA TRP A 108 8.58 12.42 -13.51
C TRP A 108 8.17 11.38 -14.57
N LEU A 109 7.11 11.57 -15.35
CA LEU A 109 6.82 10.72 -16.51
C LEU A 109 7.65 11.16 -17.74
N GLY A 110 7.99 12.44 -17.83
CA GLY A 110 8.87 13.00 -18.86
C GLY A 110 8.35 12.74 -20.26
N ALA A 111 9.22 12.24 -21.14
CA ALA A 111 8.90 11.97 -22.55
C ALA A 111 7.80 10.91 -22.77
N ARG A 112 7.35 10.22 -21.72
CA ARG A 112 6.22 9.28 -21.81
C ARG A 112 4.87 9.98 -21.82
N VAL A 113 4.79 11.26 -21.45
CA VAL A 113 3.54 12.03 -21.50
C VAL A 113 3.23 12.41 -22.94
N LEU A 114 2.12 11.87 -23.48
CA LEU A 114 1.64 12.17 -24.83
C LEU A 114 0.56 13.27 -24.81
N ASN A 115 -0.21 13.35 -23.73
CA ASN A 115 -1.24 14.37 -23.55
C ASN A 115 -1.08 15.08 -22.20
N THR A 116 -0.54 16.29 -22.23
CA THR A 116 -0.32 17.09 -21.02
C THR A 116 -1.62 17.53 -20.35
N SER A 117 -2.64 17.91 -21.11
CA SER A 117 -3.90 18.40 -20.53
C SER A 117 -4.64 17.29 -19.78
N ALA A 118 -4.54 16.05 -20.26
CA ALA A 118 -5.10 14.88 -19.57
C ALA A 118 -4.45 14.68 -18.18
N ILE A 119 -3.14 14.91 -18.04
CA ILE A 119 -2.45 14.85 -16.74
C ILE A 119 -2.84 16.00 -15.83
N THR A 120 -2.86 17.24 -16.36
CA THR A 120 -3.20 18.44 -15.59
C THR A 120 -4.62 18.40 -15.06
N ASN A 121 -5.58 17.92 -15.86
CA ASN A 121 -7.00 17.89 -15.51
C ASN A 121 -7.43 16.62 -14.76
N ALA A 122 -6.53 15.66 -14.56
CA ALA A 122 -6.84 14.42 -13.86
C ALA A 122 -7.17 14.69 -12.38
N ARG A 123 -8.05 13.85 -11.81
CA ARG A 123 -8.41 13.90 -10.39
C ARG A 123 -7.37 13.16 -9.56
N TRP A 124 -6.32 13.87 -9.16
CA TRP A 124 -5.27 13.34 -8.31
C TRP A 124 -5.73 13.14 -6.87
N LYS A 125 -5.43 11.97 -6.31
CA LYS A 125 -5.64 11.63 -4.91
C LYS A 125 -4.29 11.47 -4.23
N GLY A 126 -4.07 12.21 -3.17
CA GLY A 126 -2.91 12.03 -2.29
C GLY A 126 -3.20 11.00 -1.20
N THR A 127 -2.14 10.46 -0.62
CA THR A 127 -2.22 9.61 0.56
C THR A 127 -1.48 10.25 1.74
N PRO A 128 -1.69 9.79 2.97
CA PRO A 128 -0.78 10.10 4.08
C PRO A 128 0.62 9.51 3.84
N LEU A 129 1.58 9.84 4.72
CA LEU A 129 2.91 9.25 4.69
C LEU A 129 2.85 7.72 4.74
N LEU A 130 3.37 7.07 3.71
CA LEU A 130 3.14 5.66 3.39
C LEU A 130 3.70 4.73 4.47
N THR A 131 4.99 4.83 4.79
CA THR A 131 5.59 3.93 5.78
C THR A 131 5.20 4.33 7.19
N ARG A 132 4.22 3.63 7.74
CA ARG A 132 3.64 3.89 9.06
C ARG A 132 3.09 2.61 9.69
N ARG A 133 2.98 2.58 11.00
CA ARG A 133 2.37 1.46 11.75
C ARG A 133 1.60 1.99 12.94
N ARG A 134 0.58 1.26 13.38
CA ARG A 134 -0.07 1.54 14.66
C ARG A 134 0.86 1.20 15.83
N ALA A 135 0.64 1.85 16.96
CA ALA A 135 1.29 1.49 18.22
C ALA A 135 0.85 0.10 18.68
N CYS A 136 -0.46 -0.17 18.64
CA CYS A 136 -1.07 -1.48 18.87
C CYS A 136 -1.93 -1.91 17.67
N VAL A 137 -2.10 -3.22 17.47
CA VAL A 137 -3.01 -3.78 16.44
C VAL A 137 -4.24 -4.44 17.04
N ALA A 138 -4.34 -4.49 18.37
CA ALA A 138 -5.55 -4.78 19.12
C ALA A 138 -5.50 -4.15 20.51
N ALA A 139 -6.66 -3.76 21.01
CA ALA A 139 -6.93 -3.31 22.38
C ALA A 139 -8.46 -3.34 22.61
N ASP A 140 -8.90 -3.68 23.81
CA ASP A 140 -10.30 -3.56 24.25
C ASP A 140 -11.35 -4.09 23.27
N GLY A 141 -11.12 -5.29 22.71
CA GLY A 141 -12.06 -5.92 21.76
C GLY A 141 -12.01 -5.36 20.33
N ILE A 142 -11.09 -4.44 20.04
CA ILE A 142 -10.84 -3.95 18.68
C ILE A 142 -9.66 -4.73 18.09
N LEU A 143 -9.83 -5.23 16.87
CA LEU A 143 -8.77 -5.80 16.03
C LEU A 143 -8.50 -4.85 14.87
N VAL A 144 -7.24 -4.68 14.47
CA VAL A 144 -6.87 -3.84 13.32
C VAL A 144 -6.26 -4.72 12.24
N ALA A 145 -6.75 -4.59 11.00
CA ALA A 145 -6.34 -5.40 9.85
C ALA A 145 -5.96 -4.55 8.63
N GLY A 146 -5.22 -5.15 7.71
CA GLY A 146 -4.72 -4.49 6.50
C GLY A 146 -3.92 -3.22 6.76
N ASP A 147 -4.06 -2.26 5.86
CA ASP A 147 -3.30 -1.00 5.89
C ASP A 147 -3.62 -0.13 7.12
N ALA A 148 -4.76 -0.36 7.77
CA ALA A 148 -5.16 0.31 9.00
C ALA A 148 -4.27 -0.10 10.19
N ALA A 149 -3.69 -1.30 10.16
CA ALA A 149 -2.72 -1.78 11.17
C ALA A 149 -1.30 -1.29 10.87
N GLY A 150 -0.98 -1.10 9.59
CA GLY A 150 0.28 -0.53 9.17
C GLY A 150 0.55 -0.77 7.69
N TYR A 151 1.31 0.14 7.12
CA TYR A 151 1.61 0.17 5.71
C TYR A 151 3.10 0.35 5.49
N ILE A 152 3.63 -0.38 4.51
CA ILE A 152 4.99 -0.19 4.02
C ILE A 152 4.88 0.27 2.58
N GLU A 153 5.74 1.22 2.22
CA GLU A 153 5.80 1.76 0.88
C GLU A 153 5.83 0.65 -0.20
N PRO A 154 4.85 0.63 -1.13
CA PRO A 154 4.65 -0.48 -2.05
C PRO A 154 5.53 -0.30 -3.28
N PHE A 155 6.63 -1.03 -3.37
CA PHE A 155 7.30 -1.19 -4.67
C PHE A 155 6.89 -2.46 -5.40
N THR A 156 6.56 -3.51 -4.66
CA THR A 156 6.23 -4.84 -5.20
C THR A 156 4.74 -5.14 -5.23
N GLY A 157 3.87 -4.18 -4.89
CA GLY A 157 2.41 -4.39 -4.91
C GLY A 157 1.85 -5.35 -3.85
N GLU A 158 2.65 -5.86 -2.91
CA GLU A 158 2.23 -6.88 -1.93
C GLU A 158 1.19 -6.41 -0.88
N GLY A 159 0.84 -5.12 -0.85
CA GLY A 159 -0.07 -4.55 0.15
C GLY A 159 -1.46 -5.21 0.16
N MET A 160 -2.03 -5.47 -1.02
CA MET A 160 -3.35 -6.11 -1.12
C MET A 160 -3.35 -7.53 -0.58
N SER A 161 -2.32 -8.33 -0.87
CA SER A 161 -2.20 -9.70 -0.37
C SER A 161 -2.17 -9.73 1.16
N TRP A 162 -1.50 -8.77 1.80
CA TRP A 162 -1.48 -8.68 3.27
C TRP A 162 -2.81 -8.19 3.83
N ALA A 163 -3.46 -7.24 3.17
CA ALA A 163 -4.79 -6.79 3.58
C ALA A 163 -5.80 -7.94 3.56
N ILE A 164 -5.79 -8.76 2.52
CA ILE A 164 -6.63 -9.95 2.40
C ILE A 164 -6.29 -10.97 3.50
N ALA A 165 -5.02 -11.34 3.63
CA ALA A 165 -4.59 -12.36 4.60
C ALA A 165 -4.90 -11.95 6.05
N THR A 166 -4.60 -10.70 6.41
CA THR A 166 -4.89 -10.18 7.75
C THR A 166 -6.39 -9.96 7.98
N GLY A 167 -7.15 -9.53 6.98
CA GLY A 167 -8.60 -9.39 7.08
C GLY A 167 -9.29 -10.74 7.32
N ALA A 168 -8.91 -11.77 6.56
CA ALA A 168 -9.43 -13.12 6.73
C ALA A 168 -9.12 -13.67 8.13
N ALA A 169 -7.88 -13.55 8.58
CA ALA A 169 -7.47 -14.00 9.92
C ALA A 169 -8.18 -13.22 11.04
N ALA A 170 -8.37 -11.90 10.89
CA ALA A 170 -9.09 -11.08 11.85
C ALA A 170 -10.56 -11.50 11.95
N GLY A 171 -11.20 -11.86 10.83
CA GLY A 171 -12.57 -12.38 10.82
C GLY A 171 -12.71 -13.69 11.62
N VAL A 172 -11.77 -14.61 11.47
CA VAL A 172 -11.75 -15.88 12.24
C VAL A 172 -11.61 -15.60 13.74
N VAL A 173 -10.65 -14.74 14.13
CA VAL A 173 -10.44 -14.38 15.54
C VAL A 173 -11.66 -13.66 16.11
N ALA A 174 -12.26 -12.74 15.36
CA ALA A 174 -13.48 -12.05 15.78
C ALA A 174 -14.63 -13.03 16.03
N ALA A 175 -14.81 -14.03 15.17
CA ALA A 175 -15.84 -15.07 15.36
C ALA A 175 -15.60 -15.92 16.63
N GLN A 176 -14.33 -16.19 16.97
CA GLN A 176 -13.98 -16.89 18.22
C GLN A 176 -14.22 -16.02 19.46
N ILE A 177 -13.85 -14.73 19.41
CA ILE A 177 -14.14 -13.76 20.48
C ILE A 177 -15.65 -13.62 20.69
N ALA A 178 -16.42 -13.56 19.60
CA ALA A 178 -17.87 -13.50 19.62
C ALA A 178 -18.51 -14.77 20.23
N ARG A 179 -17.80 -15.91 20.24
CA ARG A 179 -18.22 -17.14 20.92
C ARG A 179 -17.67 -17.28 22.34
N GLY A 180 -16.72 -16.43 22.74
CA GLY A 180 -16.03 -16.51 24.03
C GLY A 180 -14.93 -17.57 24.06
N GLU A 181 -14.49 -18.03 22.89
CA GLU A 181 -13.44 -19.04 22.72
C GLU A 181 -12.03 -18.43 22.66
N ALA A 182 -11.95 -17.11 22.44
CA ALA A 182 -10.70 -16.38 22.27
C ALA A 182 -10.77 -14.98 22.88
N SER A 183 -9.61 -14.35 23.01
CA SER A 183 -9.45 -12.95 23.41
C SER A 183 -8.70 -12.17 22.35
N TRP A 184 -8.98 -10.86 22.25
CA TRP A 184 -8.27 -9.95 21.34
C TRP A 184 -6.75 -9.94 21.57
N THR A 185 -6.29 -10.32 22.76
CA THR A 185 -4.86 -10.39 23.13
C THR A 185 -4.06 -11.39 22.29
N MET A 186 -4.70 -12.35 21.62
CA MET A 186 -4.02 -13.26 20.71
C MET A 186 -3.67 -12.62 19.36
N TRP A 187 -4.41 -11.57 18.96
CA TRP A 187 -4.31 -10.98 17.64
C TRP A 187 -2.92 -10.42 17.30
N PRO A 188 -2.24 -9.69 18.20
CA PRO A 188 -0.90 -9.16 17.90
C PRO A 188 0.11 -10.24 17.48
N ALA A 189 0.08 -11.41 18.12
CA ALA A 189 0.97 -12.52 17.78
C ALA A 189 0.63 -13.15 16.41
N LEU A 190 -0.66 -13.35 16.14
CA LEU A 190 -1.13 -13.89 14.85
C LEU A 190 -0.87 -12.90 13.70
N TYR A 191 -1.16 -11.62 13.90
CA TYR A 191 -0.83 -10.57 12.93
C TYR A 191 0.68 -10.56 12.64
N ALA A 192 1.51 -10.65 13.68
CA ALA A 192 2.97 -10.69 13.52
C ALA A 192 3.46 -11.94 12.77
N SER A 193 2.80 -13.10 12.90
CA SER A 193 3.19 -14.31 12.16
C SER A 193 2.86 -14.20 10.67
N ILE A 194 1.74 -13.57 10.32
CA ILE A 194 1.31 -13.30 8.93
C ILE A 194 2.26 -12.28 8.27
N VAL A 195 2.59 -11.21 8.99
CA VAL A 195 3.27 -10.04 8.41
C VAL A 195 4.81 -10.09 8.61
N GLY A 196 5.31 -10.81 9.62
CA GLY A 196 6.69 -10.77 10.10
C GLY A 196 7.74 -11.30 9.13
N ARG A 197 7.45 -12.38 8.38
CA ARG A 197 8.40 -12.97 7.41
C ARG A 197 8.56 -12.12 6.13
N SER A 198 7.55 -11.33 5.77
CA SER A 198 7.53 -10.51 4.54
C SER A 198 8.01 -9.07 4.74
N ARG A 199 7.82 -8.48 5.94
CA ARG A 199 8.29 -7.10 6.24
C ARG A 199 9.79 -6.92 6.03
N THR A 200 10.60 -7.93 6.30
CA THR A 200 12.06 -7.86 6.09
C THR A 200 12.39 -7.77 4.60
N ARG A 201 11.72 -8.56 3.75
CA ARG A 201 11.92 -8.51 2.29
C ARG A 201 11.49 -7.17 1.70
N CYS A 202 10.31 -6.68 2.05
CA CYS A 202 9.83 -5.38 1.58
C CYS A 202 10.71 -4.22 2.10
N ARG A 203 11.24 -4.30 3.32
CA ARG A 203 12.21 -3.32 3.82
C ARG A 203 13.52 -3.35 3.04
N VAL A 204 14.03 -4.54 2.72
CA VAL A 204 15.25 -4.69 1.90
C VAL A 204 15.02 -4.11 0.51
N ILE A 205 13.91 -4.45 -0.15
CA ILE A 205 13.55 -3.90 -1.46
C ILE A 205 13.40 -2.37 -1.39
N ALA A 206 12.65 -1.84 -0.41
CA ALA A 206 12.52 -0.39 -0.18
C ALA A 206 13.87 0.29 0.06
N LEU A 207 14.82 -0.36 0.75
CA LEU A 207 16.19 0.13 0.94
C LEU A 207 16.99 0.12 -0.36
N LEU A 208 16.89 -0.96 -1.16
CA LEU A 208 17.55 -1.07 -2.46
C LEU A 208 17.09 0.03 -3.42
N LEU A 209 15.79 0.35 -3.41
CA LEU A 209 15.19 1.39 -4.25
C LEU A 209 15.58 2.81 -3.87
N ARG A 210 16.11 3.00 -2.65
CA ARG A 210 16.70 4.28 -2.27
C ARG A 210 18.04 4.52 -2.96
N SER A 211 18.61 3.51 -3.63
CA SER A 211 19.79 3.64 -4.48
C SER A 211 19.41 3.45 -5.96
N PRO A 212 19.23 4.55 -6.72
CA PRO A 212 18.94 4.47 -8.16
C PRO A 212 19.99 3.68 -8.95
N MET A 213 21.24 3.62 -8.46
CA MET A 213 22.31 2.85 -9.08
C MET A 213 22.12 1.35 -8.91
N LEU A 214 21.65 0.88 -7.75
CA LEU A 214 21.37 -0.54 -7.52
C LEU A 214 20.18 -1.02 -8.35
N VAL A 215 19.13 -0.19 -8.46
CA VAL A 215 17.98 -0.47 -9.31
C VAL A 215 18.40 -0.58 -10.78
N ARG A 216 19.22 0.37 -11.26
CA ARG A 216 19.76 0.34 -12.63
C ARG A 216 20.68 -0.85 -12.86
N ALA A 217 21.50 -1.23 -11.88
CA ALA A 217 22.35 -2.41 -11.97
C ALA A 217 21.51 -3.70 -12.06
N LEU A 218 20.49 -3.84 -11.21
CA LEU A 218 19.59 -5.00 -11.22
C LEU A 218 18.80 -5.10 -12.53
N ILE A 219 18.25 -3.99 -13.03
CA ILE A 219 17.56 -3.95 -14.33
C ILE A 219 18.54 -4.22 -15.47
N SER A 220 19.76 -3.67 -15.43
CA SER A 220 20.78 -3.93 -16.46
C SER A 220 21.27 -5.37 -16.46
N ILE A 221 21.26 -6.06 -15.32
CA ILE A 221 21.56 -7.49 -15.22
C ILE A 221 20.37 -8.30 -15.76
N GLY A 222 19.13 -7.94 -15.41
CA GLY A 222 17.92 -8.58 -15.95
C GLY A 222 17.79 -8.43 -17.46
N ASN A 223 18.10 -7.26 -18.02
CA ASN A 223 18.09 -7.02 -19.46
C ASN A 223 19.23 -7.74 -20.21
N ARG A 224 20.28 -8.20 -19.51
CA ARG A 224 21.40 -8.96 -20.08
C ARG A 224 21.22 -10.48 -19.96
N ALA A 225 20.27 -10.94 -19.15
CA ALA A 225 19.91 -12.35 -18.99
C ALA A 225 18.38 -12.50 -18.83
N PRO A 226 17.62 -12.52 -19.96
CA PRO A 226 16.16 -12.54 -19.95
C PRO A 226 15.56 -13.82 -19.34
N GLU A 227 16.17 -14.97 -19.62
CA GLU A 227 15.75 -16.32 -19.22
C GLU A 227 15.44 -16.48 -17.71
N PRO A 228 16.34 -16.11 -16.77
CA PRO A 228 16.04 -16.21 -15.34
C PRO A 228 15.01 -15.18 -14.84
N PHE A 229 14.83 -14.04 -15.53
CA PHE A 229 13.85 -13.03 -15.15
C PHE A 229 12.42 -13.42 -15.57
N GLU A 230 12.27 -14.01 -16.76
CA GLU A 230 11.00 -14.61 -17.20
C GLU A 230 10.62 -15.85 -16.38
N ALA A 231 11.60 -16.69 -16.03
CA ALA A 231 11.35 -17.81 -15.13
C ALA A 231 10.92 -17.35 -13.71
N PHE A 232 11.47 -16.23 -13.23
CA PHE A 232 11.13 -15.64 -11.94
C PHE A 232 9.74 -14.96 -11.96
N SER A 233 9.41 -14.20 -13.01
CA SER A 233 8.09 -13.57 -13.17
C SER A 233 6.98 -14.62 -13.35
N ALA A 234 7.23 -15.67 -14.16
CA ALA A 234 6.30 -16.79 -14.33
C ALA A 234 6.13 -17.62 -13.04
N SER A 235 7.17 -17.72 -12.21
CA SER A 235 7.12 -18.35 -10.88
C SER A 235 6.24 -17.56 -9.90
N ILE A 236 6.27 -16.22 -9.96
CA ILE A 236 5.42 -15.36 -9.12
C ILE A 236 3.96 -15.42 -9.60
N GLY A 237 3.72 -15.39 -10.92
CA GLY A 237 2.37 -15.53 -11.49
C GLY A 237 1.69 -16.85 -11.09
N ARG A 238 2.39 -17.98 -11.25
CA ARG A 238 1.85 -19.31 -10.88
C ARG A 238 1.59 -19.49 -9.38
N ARG A 239 2.30 -18.78 -8.51
CA ARG A 239 2.07 -18.82 -7.05
C ARG A 239 0.87 -17.96 -6.61
N LEU A 240 0.51 -16.93 -7.38
CA LEU A 240 -0.69 -16.13 -7.15
C LEU A 240 -1.95 -16.89 -7.59
N GLU A 241 -1.90 -17.62 -8.70
CA GLU A 241 -3.02 -18.48 -9.15
C GLU A 241 -3.27 -19.68 -8.22
N ALA A 242 -2.22 -20.27 -7.65
CA ALA A 242 -2.34 -21.39 -6.70
C ALA A 242 -2.80 -20.98 -5.28
N SER A 243 -3.02 -19.69 -5.03
CA SER A 243 -3.44 -19.13 -3.74
C SER A 243 -4.84 -18.50 -3.77
N LEU A 244 -5.57 -18.67 -4.87
CA LEU A 244 -7.01 -18.42 -5.01
C LEU A 244 -7.78 -19.75 -4.93
#